data_AF-A0A955QH10-F1
#
_entry.id   AF-A0A955QH10-F1
#
_cell.length_a   1.000
_cell.length_b   1.000
_cell.length_c   1.000
_cell.angle_alpha   90.00
_cell.angle_beta   90.00
_cell.angle_gamma   90.00
#
_symmetry.space_group_name_H-M   'P 1'
#
loop_
_entity.id
_entity.type
_entity.pdbx_description
1 polymer ?
#
loop_
_entity_poly.entity_id
_entity_poly.type
_entity_poly.pdbx_seq_one_letter_code
_entity_poly.pdbx_strand_id
1 'polypeptide(L)'
;LVSISGAGIPLSQDLNGVVSYQQPDQVRLKGFIRLGVPVLDFYREGDHYELFFPAEGRMVSGRVDGDGHVSEWDQTIMLSLRALDAVLGKVAGLGSPNVHVLKDDRYYSIDQVFSSPDSAGISGEALVRTKVDAQTLEVNSIDYFQSGDDLIVSVECEDYRAVKNKKSDAPPFVRLPFKVRATDHRVLGGSVTLTFREFLLNAAS
;
A
#
# COMPACT_ATOMS: atom_id res chain seq x y z
N LEU A 1 2.87 3.37 -13.76
CA LEU A 1 2.01 4.57 -13.80
C LEU A 1 1.36 4.66 -12.43
N VAL A 2 1.44 5.80 -11.80
CA VAL A 2 0.78 6.11 -10.53
C VAL A 2 -0.23 7.19 -10.85
N SER A 3 -1.51 6.90 -10.66
CA SER A 3 -2.59 7.88 -10.77
C SER A 3 -3.02 8.27 -9.37
N ILE A 4 -3.00 9.55 -9.07
CA ILE A 4 -3.40 10.09 -7.77
C ILE A 4 -4.59 11.03 -8.01
N SER A 5 -5.66 10.88 -7.24
CA SER A 5 -6.88 11.68 -7.42
C SER A 5 -7.68 11.79 -6.12
N GLY A 6 -8.19 12.98 -5.79
CA GLY A 6 -9.05 13.18 -4.61
C GLY A 6 -9.00 14.61 -4.09
N ALA A 7 -10.03 15.04 -3.36
CA ALA A 7 -10.14 16.42 -2.86
C ALA A 7 -9.15 16.74 -1.73
N GLY A 8 -8.72 15.74 -0.95
CA GLY A 8 -7.71 15.86 0.10
C GLY A 8 -6.27 15.57 -0.34
N ILE A 9 -6.02 15.35 -1.64
CA ILE A 9 -4.69 15.01 -2.13
C ILE A 9 -4.03 16.25 -2.76
N PRO A 10 -2.84 16.68 -2.28
CA PRO A 10 -2.14 17.87 -2.79
C PRO A 10 -1.73 17.78 -4.27
N LEU A 11 -1.86 16.62 -4.92
CA LEU A 11 -1.40 16.39 -6.28
C LEU A 11 -2.29 15.40 -7.04
N SER A 12 -3.34 15.88 -7.69
CA SER A 12 -4.18 15.05 -8.56
C SER A 12 -3.58 14.95 -9.97
N GLN A 13 -2.59 14.07 -10.18
CA GLN A 13 -1.98 13.87 -11.49
C GLN A 13 -1.50 12.43 -11.74
N ASP A 14 -1.35 12.10 -13.03
CA ASP A 14 -0.68 10.87 -13.49
C ASP A 14 0.84 11.04 -13.50
N LEU A 15 1.54 10.12 -12.83
CA LEU A 15 2.99 10.06 -12.77
C LEU A 15 3.52 8.74 -13.34
N ASN A 16 4.62 8.82 -14.07
CA ASN A 16 5.44 7.64 -14.32
C ASN A 16 6.36 7.43 -13.12
N GLY A 17 6.80 6.20 -12.89
CA GLY A 17 7.68 5.96 -11.76
C GLY A 17 8.33 4.60 -11.76
N VAL A 18 9.36 4.50 -10.92
CA VAL A 18 10.06 3.25 -10.60
C VAL A 18 9.97 3.05 -9.11
N VAL A 19 9.60 1.82 -8.73
CA VAL A 19 9.56 1.38 -7.33
C VAL A 19 10.62 0.30 -7.15
N SER A 20 11.42 0.43 -6.10
CA SER A 20 12.31 -0.64 -5.64
C SER A 20 11.97 -0.99 -4.20
N TYR A 21 11.93 -2.28 -3.92
CA TYR A 21 11.73 -2.81 -2.59
C TYR A 21 12.92 -3.69 -2.22
N GLN A 22 13.42 -3.50 -1.00
CA GLN A 22 14.45 -4.34 -0.40
C GLN A 22 13.94 -4.83 0.95
N GLN A 23 14.01 -6.14 1.17
CA GLN A 23 13.62 -6.74 2.44
C GLN A 23 14.56 -6.26 3.58
N PRO A 24 14.05 -6.11 4.81
CA PRO A 24 12.68 -6.42 5.24
C PRO A 24 11.64 -5.30 5.00
N ASP A 25 12.03 -4.04 4.81
CA ASP A 25 11.09 -2.91 4.88
C ASP A 25 11.50 -1.65 4.11
N GLN A 26 12.59 -1.68 3.34
CA GLN A 26 13.06 -0.54 2.56
C GLN A 26 12.27 -0.39 1.26
N VAL A 27 11.68 0.78 1.05
CA VAL A 27 10.95 1.15 -0.17
C VAL A 27 11.53 2.44 -0.72
N ARG A 28 11.78 2.47 -2.03
CA ARG A 28 12.06 3.72 -2.74
C ARG A 28 11.16 3.85 -3.95
N LEU A 29 10.60 5.03 -4.14
CA LEU A 29 9.75 5.37 -5.27
C LEU A 29 10.24 6.68 -5.89
N LYS A 30 10.56 6.66 -7.17
CA LYS A 30 10.86 7.86 -7.94
C LYS A 30 9.74 8.13 -8.92
N GLY A 31 9.15 9.33 -8.83
CA GLY A 31 8.10 9.79 -9.71
C GLY A 31 8.62 10.79 -10.74
N PHE A 32 8.15 10.65 -11.97
CA PHE A 32 8.49 11.47 -13.12
C PHE A 32 7.22 11.92 -13.84
N ILE A 33 7.21 13.15 -14.35
CA ILE A 33 6.20 13.55 -15.34
C ILE A 33 6.48 12.88 -16.69
N ARG A 34 5.55 13.02 -17.65
CA ARG A 34 5.66 12.40 -18.99
C ARG A 34 6.95 12.76 -19.75
N LEU A 35 7.55 13.91 -19.46
CA LEU A 35 8.81 14.36 -20.06
C LEU A 35 10.06 13.74 -19.39
N GLY A 36 9.91 12.86 -18.39
CA GLY A 36 11.02 12.23 -17.68
C GLY A 36 11.66 13.10 -16.59
N VAL A 37 11.12 14.28 -16.32
CA VAL A 37 11.61 15.16 -15.25
C VAL A 37 11.18 14.59 -13.89
N PRO A 38 12.11 14.40 -12.93
CA PRO A 38 11.77 13.91 -11.60
C PRO A 38 10.96 14.97 -10.85
N VAL A 39 9.86 14.54 -10.24
CA VAL A 39 8.97 15.41 -9.46
C VAL A 39 8.85 15.00 -8.00
N LEU A 40 9.18 13.74 -7.69
CA LEU A 40 9.26 13.26 -6.32
C LEU A 40 10.26 12.10 -6.19
N ASP A 41 10.93 12.03 -5.05
CA ASP A 41 11.74 10.89 -4.60
C ASP A 41 11.29 10.54 -3.17
N PHE A 42 10.65 9.40 -3.03
CA PHE A 42 10.15 8.86 -1.77
C PHE A 42 11.06 7.73 -1.29
N TYR A 43 11.43 7.76 -0.03
CA TYR A 43 12.18 6.72 0.65
C TYR A 43 11.48 6.37 1.97
N ARG A 44 11.34 5.07 2.26
CA ARG A 44 10.88 4.56 3.55
C ARG A 44 11.82 3.48 4.03
N GLU A 45 12.15 3.52 5.31
CA GLU A 45 12.85 2.46 6.03
C GLU A 45 12.20 2.29 7.41
N GLY A 46 11.71 1.07 7.68
CA GLY A 46 10.86 0.83 8.84
C GLY A 46 9.63 1.75 8.88
N ASP A 47 9.47 2.42 10.02
CA ASP A 47 8.39 3.38 10.28
C ASP A 47 8.71 4.80 9.74
N HIS A 48 9.94 5.09 9.33
CA HIS A 48 10.34 6.42 8.91
C HIS A 48 10.25 6.60 7.40
N TYR A 49 9.81 7.77 6.97
CA TYR A 49 9.79 8.13 5.57
C TYR A 49 10.38 9.52 5.29
N GLU A 50 10.87 9.69 4.07
CA GLU A 50 11.30 10.95 3.47
C GLU A 50 10.67 11.10 2.08
N LEU A 51 10.13 12.28 1.78
CA LEU A 51 9.57 12.66 0.49
C LEU A 51 10.22 13.96 0.04
N PHE A 52 11.03 13.87 -1.01
CA PHE A 52 11.74 15.00 -1.60
C PHE A 52 11.05 15.47 -2.88
N PHE A 53 10.86 16.78 -3.01
CA PHE A 53 10.33 17.47 -4.20
C PHE A 53 11.45 18.25 -4.90
N PRO A 54 12.08 17.70 -5.96
CA PRO A 54 13.25 18.29 -6.57
C PRO A 54 13.05 19.71 -7.11
N ALA A 55 11.85 20.00 -7.66
CA ALA A 55 11.54 21.31 -8.23
C ALA A 55 11.46 22.42 -7.18
N GLU A 56 11.08 22.08 -5.94
CA GLU A 56 10.92 23.01 -4.83
C GLU A 56 12.15 23.04 -3.90
N GLY A 57 13.04 22.05 -4.02
CA GLY A 57 14.09 21.80 -3.02
C GLY A 57 13.52 21.47 -1.64
N ARG A 58 12.25 21.03 -1.57
CA ARG A 58 11.52 20.76 -0.32
C ARG A 58 11.64 19.30 0.06
N MET A 59 11.78 19.04 1.36
CA MET A 59 11.76 17.70 1.95
C MET A 59 10.67 17.64 3.02
N VAL A 60 9.87 16.58 2.97
CA VAL A 60 8.86 16.22 3.97
C VAL A 60 9.30 14.91 4.59
N SER A 61 9.34 14.82 5.91
CA SER A 61 9.68 13.58 6.61
C SER A 61 8.69 13.32 7.74
N GLY A 62 8.50 12.04 8.06
CA GLY A 62 7.52 11.64 9.05
C GLY A 62 7.62 10.17 9.43
N ARG A 63 6.60 9.73 10.16
CA ARG A 63 6.40 8.33 10.56
C ARG A 63 5.10 7.79 9.98
N VAL A 64 5.05 6.49 9.70
CA VAL A 64 3.86 5.84 9.14
C VAL A 64 2.83 5.57 10.22
N ASP A 65 3.25 5.14 11.41
CA ASP A 65 2.41 4.75 12.54
C ASP A 65 2.45 5.76 13.71
N GLY A 66 3.00 6.97 13.51
CA GLY A 66 3.27 7.93 14.59
C GLY A 66 2.34 9.15 14.66
N ASP A 67 2.19 9.69 15.87
CA ASP A 67 1.53 10.98 16.21
C ASP A 67 2.36 12.22 15.73
N GLY A 68 2.90 12.15 14.52
CA GLY A 68 3.68 13.23 13.90
C GLY A 68 2.82 14.44 13.51
N HIS A 69 3.47 15.55 13.17
CA HIS A 69 2.79 16.68 12.54
C HIS A 69 2.09 16.20 11.27
N VAL A 70 0.77 16.35 11.21
CA VAL A 70 -0.04 16.00 10.05
C VAL A 70 0.40 16.86 8.87
N SER A 71 1.14 16.26 7.96
CA SER A 71 1.47 16.84 6.67
C SER A 71 0.29 16.67 5.73
N GLU A 72 0.11 17.62 4.80
CA GLU A 72 -0.84 17.48 3.68
C GLU A 72 -0.58 16.21 2.83
N TRP A 73 0.62 15.61 2.95
CA TRP A 73 1.03 14.43 2.20
C TRP A 73 0.75 13.10 2.91
N ASP A 74 0.48 13.11 4.22
CA ASP A 74 0.40 11.88 5.03
C ASP A 74 -0.64 10.91 4.50
N GLN A 75 -1.81 11.40 4.11
CA GLN A 75 -2.88 10.58 3.54
C GLN A 75 -2.45 9.92 2.23
N THR A 76 -1.79 10.67 1.34
CA THR A 76 -1.33 10.14 0.04
C THR A 76 -0.21 9.13 0.22
N ILE A 77 0.71 9.39 1.15
CA ILE A 77 1.80 8.48 1.52
C ILE A 77 1.20 7.20 2.10
N MET A 78 0.30 7.31 3.08
CA MET A 78 -0.39 6.17 3.69
C MET A 78 -1.08 5.31 2.64
N LEU A 79 -1.92 5.89 1.76
CA LEU A 79 -2.57 5.14 0.68
C LEU A 79 -1.58 4.47 -0.27
N SER A 80 -0.49 5.14 -0.62
CA SER A 80 0.57 4.59 -1.48
C SER A 80 1.26 3.41 -0.81
N LEU A 81 1.55 3.51 0.49
CA LEU A 81 2.16 2.43 1.27
C LEU A 81 1.21 1.23 1.40
N ARG A 82 -0.08 1.47 1.69
CA ARG A 82 -1.09 0.39 1.74
C ARG A 82 -1.20 -0.34 0.40
N ALA A 83 -1.20 0.40 -0.72
CA ALA A 83 -1.18 -0.20 -2.05
C ALA A 83 0.09 -1.03 -2.29
N LEU A 84 1.26 -0.53 -1.89
CA LEU A 84 2.54 -1.24 -2.04
C LEU A 84 2.63 -2.48 -1.15
N ASP A 85 2.18 -2.40 0.10
CA ASP A 85 2.18 -3.53 1.02
C ASP A 85 1.28 -4.67 0.49
N ALA A 86 0.14 -4.34 -0.14
CA ALA A 86 -0.70 -5.32 -0.82
C ALA A 86 0.01 -6.02 -2.00
N VAL A 87 0.77 -5.27 -2.82
CA VAL A 87 1.60 -5.85 -3.90
C VAL A 87 2.64 -6.82 -3.34
N LEU A 88 3.24 -6.47 -2.20
CA LEU A 88 4.30 -7.27 -1.55
C LEU A 88 3.74 -8.45 -0.75
N GLY A 89 2.42 -8.63 -0.68
CA GLY A 89 1.79 -9.65 0.15
C GLY A 89 2.00 -9.41 1.65
N LYS A 90 2.35 -8.18 2.05
CA LYS A 90 2.41 -7.75 3.44
C LYS A 90 0.99 -7.54 3.94
N VAL A 91 0.33 -8.63 4.29
CA VAL A 91 -0.87 -8.57 5.09
C VAL A 91 -0.42 -8.18 6.49
N ALA A 92 -1.00 -7.12 7.05
CA ALA A 92 -0.75 -6.73 8.45
C ALA A 92 -0.96 -7.95 9.37
N GLY A 93 -0.42 -7.96 10.59
CA GLY A 93 -0.87 -8.87 11.67
C GLY A 93 -0.76 -10.39 11.46
N LEU A 94 -0.19 -10.91 10.36
CA LEU A 94 0.07 -12.35 10.19
C LEU A 94 1.08 -12.82 11.24
N GLY A 95 0.57 -13.35 12.36
CA GLY A 95 1.35 -13.72 13.55
C GLY A 95 0.78 -13.17 14.87
N SER A 96 -0.24 -12.30 14.81
CA SER A 96 -1.01 -11.88 15.98
C SER A 96 -1.90 -13.03 16.49
N PRO A 97 -2.11 -13.18 17.81
CA PRO A 97 -3.06 -14.15 18.35
C PRO A 97 -4.53 -13.82 17.99
N ASN A 98 -4.83 -12.60 17.56
CA ASN A 98 -6.17 -12.11 17.26
C ASN A 98 -6.47 -12.14 15.75
N VAL A 99 -6.27 -13.29 15.12
CA VAL A 99 -6.58 -13.51 13.70
C VAL A 99 -7.76 -14.47 13.60
N HIS A 100 -8.84 -14.02 12.97
CA HIS A 100 -10.00 -14.86 12.67
C HIS A 100 -10.06 -15.13 11.17
N VAL A 101 -10.14 -16.40 10.79
CA VAL A 101 -10.26 -16.80 9.39
C VAL A 101 -11.63 -17.39 9.15
N LEU A 102 -12.40 -16.74 8.29
CA LEU A 102 -13.69 -17.22 7.80
C LEU A 102 -13.50 -17.65 6.35
N LYS A 103 -14.08 -18.79 5.99
CA LYS A 103 -14.10 -19.26 4.60
C LYS A 103 -15.52 -19.17 4.08
N ASP A 104 -15.69 -18.48 2.95
CA ASP A 104 -16.88 -18.58 2.12
C ASP A 104 -16.57 -19.36 0.82
N ASP A 105 -17.53 -19.46 -0.10
CA ASP A 105 -17.39 -20.25 -1.32
C ASP A 105 -16.27 -19.75 -2.27
N ARG A 106 -15.93 -18.45 -2.19
CA ARG A 106 -15.02 -17.79 -3.13
C ARG A 106 -13.77 -17.22 -2.47
N TYR A 107 -13.84 -16.84 -1.21
CA TYR A 107 -12.80 -16.14 -0.49
C TYR A 107 -12.55 -16.72 0.90
N TYR A 108 -11.28 -16.68 1.30
CA TYR A 108 -10.90 -16.61 2.70
C TYR A 108 -10.97 -15.15 3.14
N SER A 109 -11.75 -14.86 4.18
CA SER A 109 -11.73 -13.57 4.88
C SER A 109 -10.87 -13.72 6.14
N ILE A 110 -9.80 -12.94 6.20
CA ILE A 110 -8.85 -12.92 7.32
C ILE A 110 -9.05 -11.60 8.06
N ASP A 111 -9.65 -11.69 9.24
CA ASP A 111 -9.96 -10.57 10.11
C ASP A 111 -8.91 -10.43 11.20
N GLN A 112 -8.45 -9.20 11.40
CA GLN A 112 -7.39 -8.87 12.35
C GLN A 112 -7.78 -7.65 13.15
N VAL A 113 -7.82 -7.82 14.47
CA VAL A 113 -8.16 -6.73 15.38
C VAL A 113 -6.88 -6.24 16.06
N PHE A 114 -6.62 -4.94 15.97
CA PHE A 114 -5.54 -4.27 16.67
C PHE A 114 -6.08 -3.12 17.51
N SER A 115 -5.48 -2.94 18.68
CA SER A 115 -5.69 -1.75 19.49
C SER A 115 -5.01 -0.58 18.78
N SER A 116 -5.79 0.38 18.29
CA SER A 116 -5.19 1.63 17.80
C SER A 116 -4.71 2.41 19.02
N PRO A 117 -3.42 2.81 19.10
CA PRO A 117 -3.02 3.84 20.05
C PRO A 117 -3.78 5.12 19.66
N ASP A 118 -4.46 5.71 20.63
CA ASP A 118 -5.39 6.81 20.43
C ASP A 118 -4.73 8.13 20.83
N SER A 119 -4.84 9.16 19.99
CA SER A 119 -4.39 10.52 20.29
C SER A 119 -5.38 11.31 21.18
N ALA A 120 -6.47 10.69 21.66
CA ALA A 120 -7.52 11.37 22.42
C ALA A 120 -8.14 10.59 23.61
N GLY A 121 -7.60 9.43 24.02
CA GLY A 121 -7.99 8.74 25.25
C GLY A 121 -9.24 7.83 25.17
N ILE A 122 -9.71 7.46 23.98
CA ILE A 122 -10.68 6.38 23.76
C ILE A 122 -9.99 5.28 22.94
N SER A 123 -9.59 4.19 23.59
CA SER A 123 -9.06 3.02 22.89
C SER A 123 -10.10 2.48 21.90
N GLY A 124 -9.89 2.67 20.60
CA GLY A 124 -10.69 2.08 19.53
C GLY A 124 -10.05 0.79 19.01
N GLU A 125 -10.86 -0.26 18.86
CA GLU A 125 -10.46 -1.43 18.07
C GLU A 125 -10.56 -1.05 16.58
N ALA A 126 -9.47 -1.28 15.86
CA ALA A 126 -9.45 -1.18 14.41
C ALA A 126 -9.38 -2.60 13.83
N LEU A 127 -10.19 -2.84 12.80
CA LEU A 127 -10.28 -4.13 12.12
C LEU A 127 -9.66 -4.01 10.73
N VAL A 128 -8.77 -4.93 10.39
CA VAL A 128 -8.31 -5.15 9.01
C VAL A 128 -8.85 -6.47 8.53
N ARG A 129 -9.58 -6.44 7.41
CA ARG A 129 -10.09 -7.62 6.72
C ARG A 129 -9.36 -7.79 5.41
N THR A 130 -8.68 -8.92 5.24
CA THR A 130 -8.05 -9.30 3.98
C THR A 130 -8.85 -10.40 3.32
N LYS A 131 -9.33 -10.16 2.10
CA LYS A 131 -10.01 -11.16 1.27
C LYS A 131 -9.01 -11.80 0.33
N VAL A 132 -8.93 -13.11 0.36
CA VAL A 132 -8.02 -13.92 -0.47
C VAL A 132 -8.85 -14.90 -1.27
N ASP A 133 -8.68 -14.94 -2.58
CA ASP A 133 -9.39 -15.89 -3.44
C ASP A 133 -9.04 -17.34 -3.05
N ALA A 134 -10.07 -18.16 -2.83
CA ALA A 134 -9.91 -19.47 -2.23
C ALA A 134 -9.25 -20.50 -3.16
N GLN A 135 -9.21 -20.24 -4.47
CA GLN A 135 -8.62 -21.14 -5.46
C GLN A 135 -7.21 -20.74 -5.84
N THR A 136 -6.98 -19.44 -6.02
CA THR A 136 -5.72 -18.89 -6.52
C THR A 136 -4.79 -18.41 -5.41
N LEU A 137 -5.32 -18.21 -4.20
CA LEU A 137 -4.65 -17.57 -3.07
C LEU A 137 -4.18 -16.13 -3.35
N GLU A 138 -4.76 -15.49 -4.36
CA GLU A 138 -4.51 -14.08 -4.69
C GLU A 138 -5.28 -13.17 -3.73
N VAL A 139 -4.63 -12.12 -3.24
CA VAL A 139 -5.30 -11.09 -2.43
C VAL A 139 -6.28 -10.35 -3.34
N ASN A 140 -7.56 -10.32 -2.97
CA ASN A 140 -8.58 -9.56 -3.68
C ASN A 140 -8.72 -8.15 -3.11
N SER A 141 -8.85 -8.03 -1.79
CA SER A 141 -8.92 -6.75 -1.10
C SER A 141 -8.28 -6.77 0.28
N ILE A 142 -7.87 -5.59 0.75
CA ILE A 142 -7.53 -5.31 2.15
C ILE A 142 -8.34 -4.09 2.59
N ASP A 143 -9.24 -4.30 3.54
CA ASP A 143 -10.20 -3.30 4.00
C ASP A 143 -9.90 -2.93 5.45
N TYR A 144 -9.80 -1.64 5.74
CA TYR A 144 -9.50 -1.06 7.05
C TYR A 144 -10.76 -0.40 7.60
N PHE A 145 -11.22 -0.91 8.73
CA PHE A 145 -12.42 -0.43 9.42
C PHE A 145 -12.04 0.31 10.71
N GLN A 146 -12.73 1.41 10.94
CA GLN A 146 -12.78 2.07 12.25
C GLN A 146 -14.02 1.56 13.01
N SER A 147 -14.02 1.76 14.34
CA SER A 147 -15.08 1.39 15.28
C SER A 147 -16.48 1.27 14.65
N GLY A 148 -17.12 0.10 14.78
CA GLY A 148 -18.49 -0.12 14.32
C GLY A 148 -18.65 -0.43 12.82
N ASP A 149 -17.66 -1.10 12.21
CA ASP A 149 -17.66 -1.50 10.78
C ASP A 149 -17.68 -0.31 9.79
N ASP A 150 -17.18 0.86 10.19
CA ASP A 150 -17.04 1.99 9.28
C ASP A 150 -15.80 1.81 8.40
N LEU A 151 -16.00 1.56 7.10
CA LEU A 151 -14.92 1.34 6.14
C LEU A 151 -14.20 2.66 5.86
N ILE A 152 -12.95 2.78 6.31
CA ILE A 152 -12.15 3.99 6.13
C ILE A 152 -11.25 3.88 4.90
N VAL A 153 -10.60 2.74 4.69
CA VAL A 153 -9.70 2.52 3.54
C VAL A 153 -9.99 1.17 2.91
N SER A 154 -10.08 1.13 1.58
CA SER A 154 -10.01 -0.13 0.81
C SER A 154 -8.75 -0.17 -0.04
N VAL A 155 -8.17 -1.36 -0.20
CA VAL A 155 -7.11 -1.64 -1.16
C VAL A 155 -7.55 -2.78 -2.05
N GLU A 156 -7.79 -2.49 -3.33
CA GLU A 156 -8.26 -3.45 -4.34
C GLU A 156 -7.07 -3.94 -5.18
N CYS A 157 -6.92 -5.25 -5.36
CA CYS A 157 -5.88 -5.86 -6.19
C CYS A 157 -6.48 -6.55 -7.41
N GLU A 158 -5.98 -6.19 -8.60
CA GLU A 158 -6.49 -6.64 -9.88
C GLU A 158 -5.35 -7.03 -10.83
N ASP A 159 -5.71 -7.71 -11.92
CA ASP A 159 -4.82 -8.01 -13.04
C ASP A 159 -3.56 -8.78 -12.58
N TYR A 160 -3.80 -9.90 -11.91
CA TYR A 160 -2.72 -10.79 -11.48
C TYR A 160 -2.05 -11.45 -12.66
N ARG A 161 -0.72 -11.34 -12.73
CA ARG A 161 0.09 -11.96 -13.79
C ARG A 161 1.29 -12.68 -13.20
N ALA A 162 1.70 -13.75 -13.87
CA ALA A 162 2.93 -14.44 -13.54
C ALA A 162 4.16 -13.55 -13.80
N VAL A 163 5.01 -13.40 -12.78
CA VAL A 163 6.27 -12.68 -12.86
C VAL A 163 7.40 -13.69 -12.84
N LYS A 164 8.26 -13.62 -13.85
CA LYS A 164 9.41 -14.52 -13.98
C LYS A 164 10.53 -14.08 -13.03
N ASN A 165 11.09 -15.03 -12.30
CA ASN A 165 12.34 -14.84 -11.60
C ASN A 165 13.49 -15.03 -12.60
N LYS A 166 14.36 -14.04 -12.79
CA LYS A 166 15.48 -14.11 -13.73
C LYS A 166 16.48 -15.24 -13.41
N LYS A 167 16.50 -15.78 -12.17
CA LYS A 167 17.42 -16.84 -11.74
C LYS A 167 16.88 -18.27 -11.86
N SER A 168 15.60 -18.47 -12.18
CA SER A 168 14.99 -19.80 -12.25
C SER A 168 13.99 -19.90 -13.38
N ASP A 169 14.29 -20.77 -14.35
CA ASP A 169 13.32 -21.21 -15.37
C ASP A 169 12.30 -22.21 -14.80
N ALA A 170 12.52 -22.71 -13.58
CA ALA A 170 11.59 -23.60 -12.91
C ALA A 170 10.53 -22.81 -12.12
N PRO A 171 9.25 -23.20 -12.18
CA PRO A 171 8.22 -22.72 -11.27
C PRO A 171 8.62 -22.92 -9.79
N PRO A 172 8.04 -22.15 -8.86
CA PRO A 172 6.83 -21.35 -9.06
C PRO A 172 7.10 -19.92 -9.55
N PHE A 173 6.29 -19.50 -10.53
CA PHE A 173 6.15 -18.09 -10.86
C PHE A 173 5.34 -17.42 -9.75
N VAL A 174 5.85 -16.32 -9.19
CA VAL A 174 5.06 -15.49 -8.28
C VAL A 174 4.03 -14.75 -9.12
N ARG A 175 2.76 -14.77 -8.71
CA ARG A 175 1.71 -13.96 -9.33
C ARG A 175 1.54 -12.69 -8.53
N LEU A 176 1.70 -11.54 -9.19
CA LEU A 176 1.61 -10.21 -8.57
C LEU A 176 0.50 -9.40 -9.25
N PRO A 177 -0.20 -8.52 -8.51
CA PRO A 177 -1.20 -7.63 -9.10
C PRO A 177 -0.52 -6.54 -9.93
N PHE A 178 -0.95 -6.37 -11.18
CA PHE A 178 -0.46 -5.30 -12.05
C PHE A 178 -1.28 -4.01 -11.90
N LYS A 179 -2.40 -4.06 -11.18
CA LYS A 179 -3.19 -2.89 -10.81
C LYS A 179 -3.60 -3.00 -9.36
N VAL A 180 -3.25 -1.98 -8.56
CA VAL A 180 -3.66 -1.87 -7.17
C VAL A 180 -4.21 -0.49 -6.91
N ARG A 181 -5.36 -0.41 -6.27
CA ARG A 181 -6.03 0.86 -5.96
C ARG A 181 -6.31 0.94 -4.47
N ALA A 182 -5.72 1.93 -3.81
CA ALA A 182 -6.05 2.28 -2.43
C ALA A 182 -7.00 3.48 -2.44
N THR A 183 -8.10 3.41 -1.71
CA THR A 183 -9.13 4.45 -1.61
C THR A 183 -9.41 4.76 -0.16
N ASP A 184 -9.36 6.04 0.21
CA ASP A 184 -9.90 6.56 1.47
C ASP A 184 -11.36 6.97 1.24
N HIS A 185 -12.27 6.42 2.03
CA HIS A 185 -13.72 6.59 1.89
C HIS A 185 -14.29 7.72 2.76
N ARG A 186 -13.45 8.41 3.53
CA ARG A 186 -13.87 9.58 4.31
C ARG A 186 -14.26 10.74 3.39
N VAL A 187 -14.95 11.74 3.94
CA VAL A 187 -15.53 12.87 3.16
C VAL A 187 -14.50 13.64 2.30
N LEU A 188 -13.27 13.80 2.79
CA LEU A 188 -12.16 14.41 2.04
C LEU A 188 -11.17 13.37 1.49
N GLY A 189 -11.64 12.14 1.36
CA GLY A 189 -10.91 10.98 0.88
C GLY A 189 -10.42 11.16 -0.56
N GLY A 190 -9.47 10.31 -0.92
CA GLY A 190 -8.92 10.23 -2.26
C GLY A 190 -8.46 8.82 -2.56
N SER A 191 -7.93 8.61 -3.76
CA SER A 191 -7.41 7.31 -4.17
C SER A 191 -6.06 7.42 -4.85
N VAL A 192 -5.23 6.41 -4.60
CA VAL A 192 -3.98 6.16 -5.31
C VAL A 192 -4.14 4.87 -6.09
N THR A 193 -3.89 4.91 -7.39
CA THR A 193 -3.86 3.72 -8.25
C THR A 193 -2.45 3.50 -8.76
N LEU A 194 -1.87 2.36 -8.43
CA LEU A 194 -0.60 1.87 -8.95
C LEU A 194 -0.89 0.91 -10.11
N THR A 195 -0.36 1.22 -11.30
CA THR A 195 -0.40 0.33 -12.46
C THR A 195 1.03 -0.01 -12.88
N PHE A 196 1.39 -1.28 -12.73
CA PHE A 196 2.70 -1.81 -13.05
C PHE A 196 2.77 -2.22 -14.52
N ARG A 197 3.87 -1.91 -15.18
CA ARG A 197 4.15 -2.41 -16.54
C ARG A 197 5.02 -3.66 -16.52
N GLU A 198 5.94 -3.71 -15.57
CA GLU A 198 6.94 -4.77 -15.43
C GLU A 198 7.31 -4.90 -13.96
N PHE A 199 7.60 -6.12 -13.53
CA PHE A 199 8.25 -6.43 -12.26
C PHE A 199 9.60 -7.07 -12.53
N LEU A 200 10.63 -6.57 -11.87
CA LEU A 200 11.97 -7.13 -11.90
C LEU A 200 12.28 -7.74 -10.54
N LEU A 201 12.18 -9.07 -10.44
CA LEU A 201 12.51 -9.79 -9.22
C LEU A 201 14.02 -9.98 -9.14
N ASN A 202 14.65 -9.26 -8.22
CA ASN A 202 16.02 -9.51 -7.82
C ASN A 202 16.00 -10.61 -6.76
N ALA A 203 16.33 -11.85 -7.14
CA ALA A 203 16.60 -12.87 -6.14
C ALA A 203 17.82 -12.42 -5.33
N ALA A 204 17.65 -12.24 -4.01
CA ALA A 204 18.77 -12.06 -3.10
C ALA A 204 19.87 -13.09 -3.42
N SER A 205 21.10 -12.60 -3.52
CA SER A 205 22.31 -13.44 -3.60
C SER A 205 22.67 -13.93 -2.21
#